data_AF-A0A7Z6ZSP4-F1
#
_entry.id   AF-A0A7Z6ZSP4-F1
#
_cell.length_a   1.000
_cell.length_b   1.000
_cell.length_c   1.000
_cell.angle_alpha   90.00
_cell.angle_beta   90.00
_cell.angle_gamma   90.00
#
_symmetry.space_group_name_H-M   'P 1'
#
loop_
_entity.id
_entity.type
_entity.pdbx_description
1 polymer ?
#
loop_
_entity_poly.entity_id
_entity_poly.type
_entity_poly.pdbx_seq_one_letter_code
_entity_poly.pdbx_strand_id
1 'polypeptide(L)' 'MSGYAPMTITFRDGETETLGVIEKVKYEMEGRDVLVTYVSEFAEGMTMRYTMTGPNTARTEMGTLRQIN' A
#
# COMPACT_ATOMS: atom_id res chain seq x y z
N MET A 1 -0.73 5.49 -24.46
CA MET A 1 -1.11 4.43 -23.51
C MET A 1 -0.48 4.75 -22.17
N SER A 2 -1.20 5.43 -21.28
CA SER A 2 -0.72 5.73 -19.92
C SER A 2 -0.89 4.47 -19.06
N GLY A 3 0.20 3.75 -18.85
CA GLY A 3 0.27 2.38 -18.33
C GLY A 3 0.03 2.20 -16.84
N TYR A 4 -0.93 2.90 -16.25
CA TYR A 4 -1.39 2.64 -14.88
C TYR A 4 -2.78 2.03 -14.93
N ALA A 5 -2.86 0.72 -14.71
CA ALA A 5 -4.15 0.07 -14.49
C ALA A 5 -4.70 0.53 -13.13
N PRO A 6 -5.99 0.85 -13.03
CA PRO A 6 -6.61 1.13 -11.75
C PRO A 6 -6.44 -0.10 -10.83
N MET A 7 -5.91 0.13 -9.63
CA MET A 7 -5.65 -0.90 -8.63
C MET A 7 -6.32 -0.48 -7.33
N THR A 8 -7.04 -1.43 -6.72
CA THR A 8 -7.59 -1.28 -5.37
C THR A 8 -6.75 -2.11 -4.42
N ILE A 9 -6.32 -1.47 -3.33
CA ILE A 9 -5.58 -2.12 -2.24
C ILE A 9 -6.44 -1.97 -0.99
N THR A 10 -6.69 -3.09 -0.31
CA THR A 10 -7.35 -3.09 1.01
C THR A 10 -6.31 -3.32 2.09
N PHE A 11 -6.24 -2.42 3.06
CA PHE A 11 -5.33 -2.54 4.20
C PHE A 11 -6.10 -3.11 5.41
N ARG A 12 -5.51 -4.10 6.07
CA ARG A 12 -6.02 -4.72 7.31
C ARG A 12 -4.89 -4.80 8.34
N ASP A 13 -5.21 -5.13 9.58
CA ASP A 13 -4.18 -5.36 10.59
C ASP A 13 -3.32 -6.57 10.20
N GLY A 14 -2.01 -6.34 10.02
CA GLY A 14 -1.03 -7.35 9.60
C GLY A 14 -1.16 -7.88 8.16
N GLU A 15 -2.10 -7.39 7.34
CA GLU A 15 -2.37 -7.92 6.00
C GLU A 15 -2.74 -6.83 4.98
N THR A 16 -2.46 -7.08 3.71
CA THR A 16 -3.00 -6.33 2.58
C THR A 16 -3.67 -7.26 1.59
N GLU A 17 -4.70 -6.76 0.90
CA GLU A 17 -5.34 -7.47 -0.20
C GLU A 17 -5.28 -6.63 -1.48
N THR A 18 -4.69 -7.20 -2.53
CA THR A 18 -4.59 -6.57 -3.85
C THR A 18 -4.96 -7.60 -4.92
N LEU A 19 -5.92 -7.27 -5.79
CA LEU A 19 -6.38 -8.17 -6.87
C LEU A 19 -6.79 -9.58 -6.38
N GLY A 20 -7.31 -9.69 -5.15
CA GLY A 20 -7.73 -10.96 -4.53
C GLY A 20 -6.59 -11.79 -3.91
N VAL A 21 -5.35 -11.27 -3.91
CA VAL A 21 -4.21 -11.87 -3.22
C VAL A 21 -4.07 -11.21 -1.85
N ILE A 22 -4.01 -12.02 -0.80
CA ILE A 22 -3.78 -11.56 0.58
C ILE A 22 -2.33 -11.82 0.95
N GLU A 23 -1.60 -10.78 1.36
CA GLU A 23 -0.20 -10.86 1.78
C GLU A 23 -0.04 -10.35 3.21
N LYS A 24 0.77 -11.04 4.01
CA LYS A 24 1.11 -10.58 5.36
C LYS A 24 2.12 -9.46 5.27
N VAL A 25 1.89 -8.43 6.06
CA VAL A 25 2.72 -7.23 6.09
C VAL A 25 2.97 -6.77 7.52
N LYS A 26 4.04 -5.99 7.69
CA LYS A 26 4.31 -5.19 8.87
C LYS A 26 4.16 -3.72 8.51
N TYR A 27 3.41 -3.00 9.34
CA TYR A 27 3.24 -1.56 9.23
C TYR A 27 4.17 -0.82 10.20
N GLU A 28 4.79 0.25 9.71
CA GLU A 28 5.59 1.17 10.53
C GLU A 28 5.24 2.60 10.14
N MET A 29 5.13 3.50 11.13
CA MET A 29 4.79 4.90 10.90
C MET A 29 5.99 5.79 11.18
N GLU A 30 6.38 6.59 10.20
CA GLU A 30 7.44 7.60 10.28
C GLU A 30 6.86 8.97 9.94
N GLY A 31 6.27 9.64 10.95
CA GLY A 31 5.63 10.94 10.77
C GLY A 31 4.41 10.87 9.86
N ARG A 32 4.58 11.23 8.57
CA ARG A 32 3.52 11.16 7.54
C ARG A 32 3.65 9.95 6.63
N ASP A 33 4.74 9.20 6.76
CA ASP A 33 4.98 8.02 5.96
C ASP A 33 4.50 6.77 6.69
N VAL A 34 3.81 5.90 5.95
CA VAL A 34 3.49 4.54 6.37
C VAL A 34 4.34 3.61 5.52
N LEU A 35 5.23 2.86 6.17
CA LEU A 35 6.04 1.82 5.56
C LEU A 35 5.31 0.49 5.70
N VAL A 36 5.08 -0.17 4.56
CA VAL A 36 4.42 -1.47 4.49
C VAL A 36 5.45 -2.47 4.00
N THR A 37 5.96 -3.29 4.93
CA THR A 37 6.95 -4.33 4.61
C THR A 37 6.24 -5.65 4.46
N TYR A 38 6.36 -6.28 3.30
CA TYR A 38 5.79 -7.59 3.01
C TYR A 38 6.65 -8.66 3.65
N VAL A 39 6.04 -9.53 4.44
CA VAL A 39 6.74 -10.56 5.26
C VAL A 39 6.38 -11.98 4.85
N SER A 40 5.65 -12.15 3.75
CA SER A 40 5.29 -13.45 3.20
C SER A 40 5.09 -13.39 1.69
N GLU A 41 5.02 -14.55 1.06
CA GLU A 41 4.63 -14.75 -0.35
C GLU A 41 5.62 -14.14 -1.37
N PHE A 42 5.11 -13.61 -2.47
CA PHE A 42 5.90 -13.19 -3.63
C PHE A 42 6.70 -11.90 -3.40
N ALA A 43 6.27 -11.07 -2.45
CA ALA A 43 6.83 -9.77 -2.16
C ALA A 43 7.71 -9.74 -0.89
N GLU A 44 8.03 -10.89 -0.29
CA GLU A 44 8.79 -10.94 0.98
C GLU A 44 10.07 -10.09 0.95
N GLY A 45 10.23 -9.22 1.95
CA GLY A 45 11.35 -8.31 2.09
C GLY A 45 11.20 -6.98 1.33
N MET A 46 10.16 -6.82 0.51
CA MET A 46 9.84 -5.54 -0.13
C MET A 46 9.18 -4.59 0.86
N THR A 47 9.58 -3.33 0.87
CA THR A 47 8.91 -2.26 1.63
C THR A 47 8.34 -1.22 0.68
N MET A 48 7.05 -0.96 0.79
CA MET A 48 6.37 0.11 0.08
C MET A 48 6.12 1.29 1.00
N ARG A 49 6.45 2.50 0.53
CA ARG A 49 6.18 3.75 1.24
C ARG A 49 4.89 4.40 0.76
N TYR A 50 4.05 4.76 1.72
CA TYR A 50 2.82 5.51 1.53
C TYR A 50 2.90 6.82 2.29
N THR A 51 3.13 7.92 1.58
CA THR A 51 3.17 9.26 2.18
C THR A 51 1.76 9.84 2.23
N MET A 52 1.23 10.05 3.44
CA MET A 52 -0.07 10.67 3.63
C MET A 52 -0.02 12.14 3.19
N THR A 53 -0.84 12.49 2.20
CA THR A 53 -0.91 13.85 1.62
C THR A 53 -2.17 14.61 2.03
N GLY A 54 -3.12 13.92 2.65
CA GLY A 54 -4.37 14.48 3.15
C GLY A 54 -5.15 13.41 3.93
N PRO A 55 -6.38 13.71 4.38
CA PRO A 55 -7.18 12.78 5.17
C PRO A 55 -7.46 11.45 4.45
N ASN A 56 -7.63 11.49 3.13
CA ASN A 56 -8.07 10.35 2.32
C ASN A 56 -7.16 10.11 1.10
N THR A 57 -5.94 10.65 1.10
CA THR A 57 -5.01 10.55 -0.03
C THR A 57 -3.60 10.19 0.41
N ALA A 58 -2.99 9.26 -0.31
CA ALA A 58 -1.60 8.85 -0.12
C ALA A 58 -0.83 8.93 -1.44
N ARG A 59 0.46 9.23 -1.36
CA ARG A 59 1.39 9.17 -2.50
C ARG A 59 2.31 7.97 -2.33
N THR A 60 2.48 7.21 -3.39
CA THR A 60 3.42 6.10 -3.49
C THR A 60 4.32 6.30 -4.70
N GLU A 61 5.28 5.39 -4.89
CA GLU A 61 6.11 5.35 -6.11
C GLU A 61 5.28 5.01 -7.36
N MET A 62 4.13 4.35 -7.19
CA MET A 62 3.25 3.92 -8.28
C MET A 62 2.19 4.96 -8.66
N GLY A 63 1.99 6.00 -7.83
CA GLY A 63 1.02 7.07 -8.11
C GLY A 63 0.36 7.63 -6.85
N THR A 64 -0.79 8.27 -7.05
CA THR A 64 -1.62 8.81 -5.97
C THR A 64 -2.78 7.85 -5.70
N LEU A 65 -2.88 7.42 -4.46
CA LEU A 65 -4.02 6.65 -3.96
C LEU A 65 -5.03 7.58 -3.32
N ARG A 66 -6.30 7.23 -3.48
CA ARG A 66 -7.42 7.87 -2.82
C ARG A 66 -8.25 6.78 -2.17
N GLN A 67 -8.67 7.01 -0.94
CA GLN A 67 -9.62 6.12 -0.27
C GLN A 67 -10.90 6.04 -1.10
N ILE A 68 -11.32 4.80 -1.39
CA ILE A 68 -12.61 4.48 -1.96
C ILE A 68 -13.39 3.71 -0.89
N ASN A 69 -14.57 4.20 -0.56
CA ASN A 69 -15.48 3.57 0.42
C ASN A 69 -16.37 2.56 -0.29
#